data_AF-A0AAW2RRC8-F1
#
_entry.id   AF-A0AAW2RRC8-F1
#
_cell.length_a   1.000
_cell.length_b   1.000
_cell.length_c   1.000
_cell.angle_alpha   90.00
_cell.angle_beta   90.00
_cell.angle_gamma   90.00
#
_symmetry.space_group_name_H-M   'P 1'
#
loop_
_entity.id
_entity.type
_entity.pdbx_description
1 polymer ?
#
loop_
_entity_poly.entity_id
_entity_poly.type
_entity_poly.pdbx_seq_one_letter_code
_entity_poly.pdbx_strand_id
1 'polypeptide(L)'
;MGKSKQRVVKGVLFQHAVMTNVQNPIVIDQNYCPDHKNCPGQVSGVKISDVSYQDIQGTSATQVAVKFDCSKTSPCQGIRLENVKLSYKNRAAEASCSNAGGTTAGVIQPSSCLY
;
A
#
# COMPACT_ATOMS: atom_id res chain seq x y z
N MET A 1 17.02 19.17 25.05
CA MET A 1 15.98 18.26 24.54
C MET A 1 16.33 17.87 23.11
N GLY A 2 16.73 16.63 22.86
CA GLY A 2 17.17 16.19 21.53
C GLY A 2 16.02 16.14 20.54
N LYS A 3 16.19 16.72 19.34
CA LYS A 3 15.20 16.60 18.26
C LYS A 3 15.02 15.11 17.93
N SER A 4 13.81 14.59 18.16
CA SER A 4 13.47 13.23 17.72
C SER A 4 13.64 13.14 16.21
N LYS A 5 14.52 12.25 15.73
CA LYS A 5 14.71 12.02 14.29
C LYS A 5 13.49 11.26 13.76
N GLN A 6 12.61 11.95 13.06
CA GLN A 6 11.49 11.34 12.37
C GLN A 6 12.01 10.48 11.21
N ARG A 7 11.64 9.19 11.20
CA ARG A 7 11.98 8.27 10.12
C ARG A 7 11.04 8.53 8.93
N VAL A 8 11.60 8.62 7.73
CA VAL A 8 10.86 8.97 6.51
C VAL A 8 11.20 7.97 5.41
N VAL A 9 10.18 7.55 4.68
CA VAL A 9 10.28 6.87 3.38
C VAL A 9 9.58 7.76 2.37
N LYS A 10 10.29 8.17 1.32
CA LYS A 10 9.76 9.14 0.36
C LYS A 10 10.26 8.86 -1.05
N GLY A 11 9.40 9.09 -2.05
CA GLY A 11 9.81 9.08 -3.46
C GLY A 11 10.14 7.68 -3.98
N VAL A 12 9.34 6.69 -3.57
CA VAL A 12 9.55 5.29 -3.95
C VAL A 12 8.76 4.99 -5.23
N LEU A 13 9.38 4.35 -6.21
CA LEU A 13 8.75 3.96 -7.45
C LEU A 13 8.85 2.43 -7.65
N PHE A 14 7.69 1.81 -7.86
CA PHE A 14 7.56 0.45 -8.36
C PHE A 14 6.92 0.51 -9.74
N GLN A 15 7.56 -0.08 -10.75
CA GLN A 15 7.05 -0.04 -12.11
C GLN A 15 7.31 -1.31 -12.92
N HIS A 16 6.45 -1.56 -13.92
CA HIS A 16 6.59 -2.62 -14.92
C HIS A 16 6.71 -4.02 -14.31
N ALA A 17 5.83 -4.32 -13.35
CA ALA A 17 5.84 -5.61 -12.66
C ALA A 17 4.64 -6.47 -13.09
N VAL A 18 4.91 -7.70 -13.50
CA VAL A 18 3.89 -8.73 -13.74
C VAL A 18 3.99 -9.77 -12.64
N MET A 19 2.93 -9.93 -11.86
CA MET A 19 2.87 -10.83 -10.71
C MET A 19 1.89 -11.97 -10.94
N THR A 20 2.27 -13.20 -10.62
CA THR A 20 1.41 -14.37 -10.80
C THR A 20 1.16 -15.05 -9.45
N ASN A 21 -0.11 -15.15 -9.06
CA ASN A 21 -0.56 -15.85 -7.86
C ASN A 21 0.16 -15.39 -6.57
N VAL A 22 0.38 -14.08 -6.43
CA VAL A 22 1.00 -13.47 -5.23
C VAL A 22 -0.08 -13.15 -4.20
N GLN A 23 0.15 -13.41 -2.91
CA GLN A 23 -0.89 -13.23 -1.87
C GLN A 23 -1.51 -11.83 -1.85
N ASN A 24 -0.69 -10.78 -1.78
CA ASN A 24 -1.11 -9.38 -1.87
C ASN A 24 -0.05 -8.64 -2.70
N PRO A 25 -0.23 -8.50 -4.02
CA PRO A 25 0.74 -7.88 -4.92
C PRO A 25 1.26 -6.50 -4.48
N ILE A 26 0.41 -5.68 -3.84
CA ILE A 26 0.78 -4.35 -3.36
C ILE A 26 0.42 -4.22 -1.88
N VAL A 27 1.42 -3.95 -1.03
CA VAL A 27 1.23 -3.77 0.42
C VAL A 27 2.05 -2.59 0.95
N ILE A 28 1.40 -1.75 1.77
CA ILE A 28 2.05 -0.91 2.77
C ILE A 28 1.45 -1.30 4.12
N ASP A 29 2.28 -1.74 5.06
CA ASP A 29 1.85 -2.14 6.40
C ASP A 29 2.62 -1.33 7.45
N GLN A 30 2.00 -0.25 7.94
CA GLN A 30 2.54 0.56 9.03
C GLN A 30 2.07 0.08 10.41
N ASN A 31 1.22 -0.96 10.47
CA ASN A 31 0.83 -1.64 11.70
C ASN A 31 1.55 -2.98 11.86
N TYR A 32 2.64 -3.16 11.12
CA TYR A 32 3.44 -4.37 11.12
C TYR A 32 3.91 -4.71 12.53
N CYS A 33 3.46 -5.85 13.02
CA CYS A 33 3.76 -6.38 14.34
C CYS A 33 4.17 -7.85 14.22
N PRO A 34 5.48 -8.13 14.07
CA PRO A 34 5.94 -9.51 13.94
C PRO A 34 5.66 -10.29 15.22
N ASP A 35 5.19 -11.54 15.06
CA ASP A 35 4.88 -12.50 16.13
C ASP A 35 3.85 -12.04 17.18
N HIS A 36 3.18 -10.91 16.98
CA HIS A 36 2.26 -10.29 17.95
C HIS A 36 2.89 -10.03 19.33
N LYS A 37 4.22 -10.01 19.43
CA LYS A 37 4.96 -9.81 20.69
C LYS A 37 5.30 -8.32 20.85
N ASN A 38 4.98 -7.77 22.02
CA ASN A 38 5.31 -6.39 22.40
C ASN A 38 4.72 -5.29 21.50
N CYS A 39 3.48 -5.44 21.02
CA CYS A 39 2.79 -4.42 20.21
C CYS A 39 1.59 -3.73 20.88
N PRO A 40 1.68 -3.23 22.13
CA PRO A 40 0.58 -2.47 22.70
C PRO A 40 0.52 -1.07 22.07
N GLY A 41 -0.48 -0.82 21.21
CA GLY A 41 -0.84 0.52 20.74
C GLY A 41 0.25 1.30 19.99
N GLN A 42 1.31 0.63 19.53
CA GLN A 42 2.40 1.29 18.79
C GLN A 42 1.95 1.63 17.37
N VAL A 43 1.44 2.84 17.22
CA VAL A 43 1.29 3.49 15.92
C VAL A 43 2.68 3.81 15.35
N SER A 44 2.96 3.39 14.12
CA SER A 44 4.20 3.74 13.45
C SER A 44 4.35 5.25 13.32
N GLY A 45 5.50 5.77 13.75
CA GLY A 45 5.92 7.17 13.57
C GLY A 45 6.71 7.41 12.28
N VAL A 46 6.78 6.42 11.38
CA VAL A 46 7.42 6.56 10.08
C VAL A 46 6.48 7.33 9.15
N LYS A 47 6.96 8.42 8.55
CA LYS A 47 6.20 9.11 7.50
C LYS A 47 6.50 8.46 6.15
N ILE A 48 5.44 7.98 5.49
CA ILE A 48 5.51 7.45 4.12
C ILE A 48 4.84 8.45 3.20
N SER A 49 5.54 8.89 2.16
CA SER A 49 5.00 9.83 1.19
C SER A 49 5.51 9.60 -0.22
N ASP A 50 4.75 10.02 -1.23
CA ASP A 50 5.17 10.01 -2.63
C ASP A 50 5.62 8.62 -3.10
N VAL A 51 4.73 7.63 -2.95
CA VAL A 51 4.97 6.24 -3.38
C VAL A 51 4.15 5.99 -4.64
N SER A 52 4.81 5.60 -5.74
CA SER A 52 4.16 5.38 -7.03
C SER A 52 4.22 3.89 -7.42
N TYR A 53 3.08 3.37 -7.87
CA TYR A 53 2.94 2.05 -8.47
C TYR A 53 2.43 2.23 -9.90
N GLN A 54 3.28 1.93 -10.89
CA GLN A 54 3.02 2.22 -12.29
C GLN A 54 3.10 0.94 -13.14
N ASP A 55 2.08 0.67 -13.94
CA ASP A 55 2.07 -0.50 -14.84
C ASP A 55 2.32 -1.82 -14.09
N ILE A 56 1.46 -2.08 -13.10
CA ILE A 56 1.51 -3.29 -12.28
C ILE A 56 0.37 -4.22 -12.70
N GLN A 57 0.70 -5.42 -13.14
CA GLN A 57 -0.26 -6.33 -13.75
C GLN A 57 -0.22 -7.74 -13.15
N GLY A 58 -1.32 -8.48 -13.27
CA GLY A 58 -1.35 -9.93 -13.07
C GLY A 58 -2.41 -10.43 -12.08
N THR A 59 -2.06 -11.44 -11.28
CA THR A 59 -3.01 -12.21 -10.46
C THR A 59 -2.60 -12.28 -8.99
N SER A 60 -3.60 -12.11 -8.13
CA SER A 60 -3.51 -12.26 -6.68
C SER A 60 -4.00 -13.64 -6.26
N ALA A 61 -3.34 -14.23 -5.26
CA ALA A 61 -3.80 -15.47 -4.61
C ALA A 61 -4.86 -15.21 -3.53
N THR A 62 -5.01 -13.96 -3.06
CA THR A 62 -6.08 -13.55 -2.15
C THR A 62 -6.99 -12.51 -2.80
N GLN A 63 -8.19 -12.33 -2.25
CA GLN A 63 -9.18 -11.38 -2.79
C GLN A 63 -8.68 -9.93 -2.72
N VAL A 64 -7.99 -9.54 -1.64
CA VAL A 64 -7.40 -8.22 -1.48
C VAL A 64 -6.03 -8.18 -2.16
N ALA A 65 -5.91 -7.56 -3.33
CA ALA A 65 -4.62 -7.48 -4.02
C ALA A 65 -3.80 -6.24 -3.64
N VAL A 66 -4.49 -5.17 -3.25
CA VAL A 66 -3.88 -3.89 -2.82
C VAL A 66 -4.27 -3.65 -1.36
N LYS A 67 -3.29 -3.57 -0.46
CA LYS A 67 -3.51 -3.30 0.97
C LYS A 67 -2.63 -2.14 1.43
N PHE A 68 -3.24 -1.03 1.79
CA PHE A 68 -2.57 0.10 2.42
C PHE A 68 -3.06 0.25 3.85
N ASP A 69 -2.34 -0.34 4.80
CA ASP A 69 -2.65 -0.23 6.22
C ASP A 69 -1.73 0.80 6.88
N CYS A 70 -2.05 2.07 6.67
CA CYS A 70 -1.25 3.18 7.17
C CYS A 70 -1.67 3.60 8.60
N SER A 71 -0.72 4.15 9.34
CA SER A 71 -0.86 4.58 10.72
C SER A 71 -1.81 5.77 10.84
N LYS A 72 -2.73 5.72 11.81
CA LYS A 72 -3.65 6.85 12.08
C LYS A 72 -2.92 8.13 12.49
N THR A 73 -1.76 8.03 13.14
CA THR A 73 -0.97 9.20 13.58
C THR A 73 0.11 9.60 12.57
N SER A 74 0.35 8.80 11.54
CA SER A 74 1.23 9.14 10.42
C SER A 74 0.68 8.57 9.11
N PRO A 75 -0.46 9.10 8.62
CA PRO A 75 -1.10 8.64 7.39
C PRO A 75 -0.13 8.66 6.21
N CYS A 76 -0.28 7.71 5.29
CA CYS A 76 0.45 7.76 4.02
C CYS A 76 -0.15 8.86 3.13
N GLN A 77 0.70 9.61 2.43
CA GLN A 77 0.29 10.73 1.59
C GLN A 77 0.95 10.65 0.20
N GLY A 78 0.25 11.05 -0.85
CA GLY A 78 0.83 11.04 -2.20
C GLY A 78 1.11 9.63 -2.72
N ILE A 79 0.30 8.64 -2.34
CA ILE A 79 0.32 7.34 -3.03
C ILE A 79 -0.26 7.54 -4.43
N ARG A 80 0.43 7.10 -5.47
CA ARG A 80 -0.05 7.15 -6.86
C ARG A 80 -0.19 5.74 -7.41
N LEU A 81 -1.38 5.40 -7.87
CA LEU A 81 -1.65 4.18 -8.65
C LEU A 81 -1.86 4.57 -10.10
N GLU A 82 -1.09 3.97 -11.01
CA GLU A 82 -1.21 4.24 -12.44
C GLU A 82 -1.14 2.94 -13.23
N ASN A 83 -2.16 2.68 -14.05
CA ASN A 83 -2.24 1.46 -14.87
C ASN A 83 -2.01 0.17 -14.06
N VAL A 84 -2.76 0.02 -12.97
CA VAL A 84 -2.71 -1.16 -12.09
C VAL A 84 -3.85 -2.10 -12.46
N LYS A 85 -3.54 -3.34 -12.84
CA LYS A 85 -4.51 -4.36 -13.26
C LYS A 85 -4.23 -5.70 -12.59
N LEU A 86 -4.89 -5.92 -11.46
CA LEU A 86 -4.79 -7.10 -10.63
C LEU A 86 -6.14 -7.82 -10.53
N SER A 87 -6.09 -9.14 -10.63
CA SER A 87 -7.28 -10.00 -10.63
C SER A 87 -7.17 -11.11 -9.59
N TYR A 88 -8.31 -11.58 -9.11
CA TYR A 88 -8.41 -12.74 -8.22
C TYR A 88 -9.44 -13.70 -8.80
N LYS A 89 -9.06 -14.97 -9.02
CA LYS A 89 -9.93 -16.01 -9.60
C LYS A 89 -10.68 -15.54 -10.87
N ASN A 90 -9.95 -14.93 -11.81
CA ASN A 90 -10.48 -14.38 -13.08
C ASN A 90 -11.52 -13.26 -12.91
N ARG A 91 -11.59 -12.63 -11.74
CA ARG A 91 -12.43 -11.45 -11.47
C ARG A 91 -11.53 -10.30 -11.04
N ALA A 92 -12.07 -9.07 -10.99
CA ALA A 92 -11.37 -7.98 -10.33
C ALA A 92 -11.04 -8.39 -8.88
N ALA A 93 -9.81 -8.11 -8.45
CA ALA A 93 -9.47 -8.21 -7.03
C ALA A 93 -10.11 -7.05 -6.25
N GLU A 94 -9.75 -6.90 -4.98
CA GLU A 94 -10.16 -5.82 -4.11
C GLU A 94 -8.97 -5.00 -3.60
N ALA A 95 -9.25 -3.76 -3.20
CA ALA A 95 -8.32 -2.88 -2.52
C ALA A 95 -8.84 -2.57 -1.10
N SER A 96 -7.93 -2.52 -0.13
CA SER A 96 -8.23 -2.15 1.26
C SER A 96 -7.28 -1.05 1.72
N CYS A 97 -7.84 0.03 2.28
CA CYS A 97 -7.08 1.22 2.67
C CYS A 97 -7.48 1.68 4.08
N SER A 98 -6.48 2.00 4.88
CA SER A 98 -6.58 2.67 6.18
C SER A 98 -5.60 3.84 6.17
N ASN A 99 -6.07 5.08 6.35
CA ASN A 99 -5.24 6.28 6.45
C ASN A 99 -4.26 6.47 5.26
N ALA A 100 -4.70 6.13 4.05
CA ALA A 100 -3.90 6.20 2.83
C ALA A 100 -4.54 7.20 1.85
N GLY A 101 -3.88 8.35 1.67
CA GLY A 101 -4.30 9.39 0.73
C GLY A 101 -3.49 9.36 -0.57
N GLY A 102 -4.15 9.60 -1.70
CA GLY A 102 -3.47 9.45 -2.99
C GLY A 102 -4.33 9.70 -4.23
N THR A 103 -3.76 9.40 -5.39
CA THR A 103 -4.39 9.62 -6.70
C THR A 103 -4.27 8.40 -7.61
N THR A 104 -5.16 8.36 -8.59
CA THR A 104 -5.21 7.32 -9.62
C THR A 104 -5.07 7.92 -11.01
N ALA A 105 -4.46 7.17 -11.92
CA ALA A 105 -4.38 7.51 -13.34
C ALA A 105 -4.50 6.27 -14.24
N GLY A 106 -5.18 6.40 -15.38
CA GLY A 106 -5.33 5.31 -16.33
C GLY A 106 -6.22 4.16 -15.83
N VAL A 107 -5.90 2.92 -16.23
CA VAL A 107 -6.70 1.74 -15.87
C VAL A 107 -6.39 1.33 -14.44
N ILE A 108 -7.42 1.26 -13.59
CA ILE A 108 -7.28 0.86 -12.19
C ILE A 108 -8.28 -0.24 -11.86
N GLN A 109 -7.73 -1.44 -11.68
CA GLN A 109 -8.44 -2.64 -11.25
C GLN A 109 -7.51 -3.38 -10.27
N PRO A 110 -7.87 -3.56 -9.00
CA PRO A 110 -9.14 -3.22 -8.33
C PRO A 110 -9.46 -1.73 -8.29
N SER A 111 -10.74 -1.37 -8.08
CA SER A 111 -11.14 0.01 -7.77
C SER A 111 -10.33 0.54 -6.59
N SER A 112 -9.84 1.77 -6.70
CA SER A 112 -9.05 2.40 -5.63
C SER A 112 -9.88 2.67 -4.37
N CYS A 113 -9.23 2.59 -3.22
CA CYS A 113 -9.75 2.99 -1.91
C CYS A 113 -8.99 4.18 -1.29
N LEU A 114 -8.11 4.81 -2.07
CA LEU A 114 -7.40 6.03 -1.66
C LEU A 114 -8.41 7.18 -1.53
N TYR A 115 -8.26 8.00 -0.48
CA TYR A 115 -9.03 9.23 -0.29
C TYR A 115 -8.24 10.48 -0.68
#